data_AF-A0A4R8JVI2-F1
#
_entry.id   AF-A0A4R8JVI2-F1
#
_cell.length_a   1.000
_cell.length_b   1.000
_cell.length_c   1.000
_cell.angle_alpha   90.00
_cell.angle_beta   90.00
_cell.angle_gamma   90.00
#
_symmetry.space_group_name_H-M   'P 1'
#
loop_
_entity.id
_entity.type
_entity.pdbx_description
1 polymer ?
#
loop_
_entity_poly.entity_id
_entity_poly.type
_entity_poly.pdbx_seq_one_letter_code
_entity_poly.pdbx_strand_id
1 'polypeptide(L)'
;MADSIETRPPLPPFTRETAIQKVRAAEDGWNTRDPERVSLAYTVDSVWRNRAEFTNGRAEIVGLLRRKWARELDYRLIKELWAFTDNRIAVRFAYEWHDDSNNWFRSYGNENWEFDEHGLMARRHASINDMPIREADRLYHWPLGRRPDDHPSLSDLGL
;
A
#
# COMPACT_ATOMS: atom_id res chain seq x y z
N MET A 1 17.69 -0.67 -28.48
CA MET A 1 17.06 -1.88 -27.92
C MET A 1 15.65 -1.47 -27.56
N ALA A 2 14.62 -2.15 -28.08
CA ALA A 2 13.25 -1.80 -27.75
C ALA A 2 13.04 -2.03 -26.25
N ASP A 3 12.81 -0.95 -25.50
CA ASP A 3 12.37 -1.04 -24.11
C ASP A 3 11.09 -1.89 -24.12
N SER A 4 11.15 -3.08 -23.55
CA SER A 4 9.93 -3.87 -23.34
C SER A 4 9.05 -3.06 -22.41
N ILE A 5 7.87 -2.66 -22.89
CA ILE A 5 6.91 -1.92 -22.06
C ILE A 5 6.54 -2.79 -20.86
N GLU A 6 6.94 -2.36 -19.66
CA GLU A 6 6.73 -3.08 -18.41
C GLU A 6 5.21 -3.16 -18.12
N THR A 7 4.64 -4.37 -18.16
CA THR A 7 3.22 -4.60 -17.85
C THR A 7 3.07 -5.30 -16.51
N ARG A 8 2.07 -4.89 -15.73
CA ARG A 8 1.83 -5.38 -14.38
C ARG A 8 0.35 -5.74 -14.18
N PRO A 9 -0.09 -6.93 -14.61
CA PRO A 9 -1.48 -7.35 -14.42
C PRO A 9 -1.86 -7.43 -12.92
N PRO A 10 -3.17 -7.33 -12.59
CA PRO A 10 -4.30 -7.09 -13.48
C PRO A 10 -4.29 -5.70 -14.15
N LEU A 11 -4.81 -5.60 -15.38
CA LEU A 11 -4.89 -4.37 -16.17
C LEU A 11 -6.30 -3.76 -16.10
N PRO A 12 -6.45 -2.43 -16.22
CA PRO A 12 -7.76 -1.80 -16.32
C PRO A 12 -8.42 -2.04 -17.72
N PRO A 13 -9.75 -1.92 -17.85
CA PRO A 13 -10.71 -1.62 -16.78
C PRO A 13 -10.90 -2.80 -15.83
N PHE A 14 -11.02 -2.50 -14.53
CA PHE A 14 -11.11 -3.54 -13.50
C PHE A 14 -12.52 -4.12 -13.37
N THR A 15 -12.59 -5.42 -13.07
CA THR A 15 -13.77 -6.05 -12.47
C THR A 15 -13.58 -6.06 -10.95
N ARG A 16 -14.62 -6.45 -10.20
CA ARG A 16 -14.50 -6.59 -8.74
C ARG A 16 -13.39 -7.58 -8.36
N GLU A 17 -13.34 -8.71 -9.04
CA GLU A 17 -12.34 -9.75 -8.81
C GLU A 17 -10.92 -9.24 -9.08
N THR A 18 -10.70 -8.61 -10.24
CA THR A 18 -9.36 -8.12 -10.60
C THR A 18 -8.95 -6.91 -9.76
N ALA A 19 -9.89 -6.09 -9.30
CA ALA A 19 -9.62 -5.03 -8.33
C ALA A 19 -9.17 -5.60 -6.97
N ILE A 20 -9.83 -6.65 -6.45
CA ILE A 20 -9.40 -7.34 -5.22
C ILE A 20 -7.99 -7.93 -5.39
N GLN A 21 -7.72 -8.58 -6.52
CA GLN A 21 -6.38 -9.10 -6.83
C GLN A 21 -5.34 -7.98 -6.87
N LYS A 22 -5.67 -6.83 -7.48
CA LYS A 22 -4.78 -5.65 -7.54
C LYS A 22 -4.48 -5.09 -6.14
N VAL A 23 -5.50 -5.01 -5.28
CA VAL A 23 -5.37 -4.57 -3.89
C VAL A 23 -4.48 -5.53 -3.09
N ARG A 24 -4.68 -6.85 -3.22
CA ARG A 24 -3.87 -7.87 -2.56
C ARG A 24 -2.41 -7.84 -3.04
N ALA A 25 -2.17 -7.72 -4.34
CA ALA A 25 -0.82 -7.60 -4.88
C ALA A 25 -0.09 -6.34 -4.38
N ALA A 26 -0.81 -5.23 -4.22
CA ALA A 26 -0.26 -4.03 -3.58
C ALA A 26 0.01 -4.26 -2.09
N GLU A 27 -0.89 -4.88 -1.34
CA GLU A 27 -0.68 -5.25 0.08
C GLU A 27 0.60 -6.09 0.25
N ASP A 28 0.75 -7.14 -0.56
CA ASP A 28 1.91 -8.03 -0.55
C ASP A 28 3.20 -7.27 -0.83
N GLY A 29 3.19 -6.38 -1.84
CA GLY A 29 4.31 -5.52 -2.18
C GLY A 29 4.73 -4.63 -1.02
N TRP A 30 3.79 -3.90 -0.41
CA TRP A 30 4.10 -3.00 0.71
C TRP A 30 4.59 -3.72 1.96
N ASN A 31 4.08 -4.93 2.24
CA ASN A 31 4.55 -5.75 3.36
C ASN A 31 5.99 -6.28 3.19
N THR A 32 6.59 -6.21 1.99
CA THR A 32 8.04 -6.46 1.83
C THR A 32 8.88 -5.40 2.51
N ARG A 33 8.37 -4.17 2.63
CA ARG A 33 9.11 -2.98 3.11
C ARG A 33 10.38 -2.69 2.30
N ASP A 34 10.35 -3.06 1.02
CA ASP A 34 11.42 -2.84 0.04
C ASP A 34 11.04 -1.64 -0.86
N PRO A 35 11.68 -0.47 -0.69
CA PRO A 35 11.37 0.75 -1.44
C PRO A 35 11.47 0.58 -2.95
N GLU A 36 12.53 -0.06 -3.40
CA GLU A 36 12.82 -0.28 -4.81
C GLU A 36 11.76 -1.21 -5.42
N ARG A 37 11.50 -2.35 -4.80
CA ARG A 37 10.49 -3.31 -5.27
C ARG A 37 9.09 -2.72 -5.30
N VAL A 38 8.72 -1.91 -4.29
CA VAL A 38 7.41 -1.25 -4.26
C VAL A 38 7.32 -0.18 -5.35
N SER A 39 8.39 0.57 -5.61
CA SER A 39 8.40 1.63 -6.63
C SER A 39 8.10 1.12 -8.06
N LEU A 40 8.40 -0.15 -8.35
CA LEU A 40 8.12 -0.78 -9.65
C LEU A 40 6.62 -0.98 -9.94
N ALA A 41 5.73 -0.78 -8.96
CA ALA A 41 4.28 -0.81 -9.20
C ALA A 41 3.71 0.51 -9.73
N TYR A 42 4.54 1.55 -9.85
CA TYR A 42 4.15 2.90 -10.22
C TYR A 42 4.75 3.28 -11.57
N THR A 43 4.14 4.21 -12.31
CA THR A 43 4.75 4.75 -13.55
C THR A 43 6.05 5.50 -13.22
N VAL A 44 6.93 5.68 -14.21
CA VAL A 44 8.20 6.40 -14.03
C VAL A 44 7.97 7.83 -13.53
N ASP A 45 6.87 8.45 -13.96
CA ASP A 45 6.39 9.80 -13.67
C ASP A 45 5.21 9.84 -12.66
N SER A 46 5.04 8.77 -11.86
CA SER A 46 3.90 8.64 -10.95
C SER A 46 3.81 9.79 -9.94
N VAL A 47 2.61 10.36 -9.78
CA VAL A 47 2.38 11.51 -8.89
C VAL A 47 1.67 11.07 -7.62
N TRP A 48 2.26 11.35 -6.46
CA TRP A 48 1.64 11.03 -5.17
C TRP A 48 1.32 12.28 -4.35
N ARG A 49 0.27 12.12 -3.54
CA ARG A 49 0.14 12.78 -2.24
C ARG A 49 0.05 11.71 -1.16
N ASN A 50 0.97 11.72 -0.21
CA ASN A 50 0.97 10.86 0.98
C ASN A 50 0.89 11.75 2.22
N ARG A 51 -0.27 11.76 2.89
CA ARG A 51 -0.56 12.75 3.95
C ARG A 51 -0.43 14.18 3.38
N ALA A 52 0.56 14.94 3.86
CA ALA A 52 0.90 16.29 3.42
C ALA A 52 2.21 16.34 2.59
N GLU A 53 2.77 15.19 2.22
CA GLU A 53 3.99 15.07 1.42
C GLU A 53 3.64 14.67 -0.02
N PHE A 54 4.42 15.16 -0.98
CA PHE A 54 4.20 14.97 -2.42
C PHE A 54 5.47 14.38 -3.06
N THR A 55 5.28 13.51 -4.04
CA THR A 55 6.39 12.95 -4.83
C THR A 55 6.02 12.91 -6.32
N ASN A 56 7.02 13.11 -7.17
CA ASN A 56 6.93 13.03 -8.62
C ASN A 56 7.96 12.03 -9.17
N GLY A 57 7.49 10.85 -9.53
CA GLY A 57 8.27 9.76 -10.11
C GLY A 57 8.88 8.78 -9.12
N ARG A 58 9.38 7.66 -9.66
CA ARG A 58 9.86 6.49 -8.87
C ARG A 58 10.99 6.86 -7.90
N ALA A 59 11.90 7.75 -8.27
CA ALA A 59 13.04 8.12 -7.42
C ALA A 59 12.60 8.82 -6.12
N GLU A 60 11.66 9.76 -6.21
CA GLU A 60 11.13 10.45 -5.03
C GLU A 60 10.27 9.52 -4.17
N ILE A 61 9.51 8.61 -4.81
CA ILE A 61 8.76 7.55 -4.13
C ILE A 61 9.70 6.67 -3.30
N VAL A 62 10.82 6.21 -3.88
CA VAL A 62 11.83 5.42 -3.15
C VAL A 62 12.37 6.20 -1.95
N GLY A 63 12.66 7.49 -2.13
CA GLY A 63 13.11 8.36 -1.04
C GLY A 63 12.11 8.44 0.12
N LEU A 64 10.82 8.62 -0.19
CA LEU A 64 9.74 8.63 0.80
C LEU A 64 9.61 7.28 1.51
N LEU A 65 9.63 6.17 0.76
CA LEU A 65 9.50 4.82 1.31
C LEU A 65 10.67 4.42 2.22
N ARG A 66 11.90 4.82 1.88
CA ARG A 66 13.07 4.64 2.77
C ARG A 66 12.87 5.36 4.11
N ARG A 67 12.44 6.63 4.08
CA ARG A 67 12.13 7.38 5.32
C ARG A 67 10.98 6.74 6.10
N LYS A 68 9.94 6.27 5.40
CA LYS A 68 8.79 5.60 6.01
C LYS A 68 9.23 4.41 6.85
N TRP A 69 9.97 3.46 6.27
CA TRP A 69 10.34 2.22 6.98
C TRP A 69 11.59 2.34 7.86
N ALA A 70 12.32 3.46 7.80
CA ALA A 70 13.27 3.82 8.85
C ALA A 70 12.56 4.25 10.15
N ARG A 71 11.33 4.77 10.06
CA ARG A 71 10.52 5.21 11.20
C ARG A 71 9.49 4.18 11.65
N GLU A 72 8.82 3.55 10.70
CA GLU A 72 7.70 2.64 10.96
C GLU A 72 8.20 1.20 11.10
N LEU A 73 8.69 0.86 12.30
CA LEU A 73 9.30 -0.43 12.61
C LEU A 73 8.22 -1.52 12.79
N ASP A 74 8.59 -2.77 12.50
CA ASP A 74 7.70 -3.95 12.54
C ASP A 74 6.37 -3.80 11.78
N TYR A 75 6.41 -2.97 10.72
CA TYR A 75 5.29 -2.65 9.85
C TYR A 75 4.57 -3.89 9.31
N ARG A 76 3.25 -3.94 9.56
CA ARG A 76 2.32 -4.94 9.01
C ARG A 76 1.07 -4.25 8.48
N LEU A 77 0.68 -4.57 7.26
CA LEU A 77 -0.39 -3.89 6.53
C LEU A 77 -1.48 -4.85 6.07
N ILE A 78 -2.73 -4.39 6.18
CA ILE A 78 -3.90 -4.99 5.52
C ILE A 78 -4.55 -3.92 4.63
N LYS A 79 -4.83 -4.26 3.37
CA LYS A 79 -5.61 -3.44 2.43
C LYS A 79 -6.89 -4.17 2.05
N GLU A 80 -7.95 -3.41 1.82
CA GLU A 80 -9.25 -3.92 1.45
C GLU A 80 -9.91 -3.01 0.40
N LEU A 81 -10.52 -3.62 -0.61
CA LEU A 81 -11.24 -2.89 -1.65
C LEU A 81 -12.43 -2.15 -1.05
N TRP A 82 -12.56 -0.85 -1.36
CA TRP A 82 -13.76 -0.08 -1.03
C TRP A 82 -14.69 0.05 -2.23
N ALA A 83 -14.15 0.53 -3.36
CA ALA A 83 -14.88 0.71 -4.61
C ALA A 83 -13.90 0.70 -5.80
N PHE A 84 -14.40 0.54 -7.01
CA PHE A 84 -13.60 0.67 -8.23
C PHE A 84 -14.48 1.22 -9.36
N THR A 85 -13.87 1.87 -10.33
CA THR A 85 -14.52 2.35 -11.56
C THR A 85 -13.45 2.48 -12.64
N ASP A 86 -13.64 1.82 -13.78
CA ASP A 86 -12.70 1.83 -14.91
C ASP A 86 -11.26 1.51 -14.48
N ASN A 87 -10.35 2.48 -14.59
CA ASN A 87 -8.94 2.38 -14.22
C ASN A 87 -8.63 2.88 -12.80
N ARG A 88 -9.64 3.07 -11.95
CA ARG A 88 -9.49 3.59 -10.59
C ARG A 88 -9.94 2.59 -9.54
N ILE A 89 -9.22 2.58 -8.42
CA ILE A 89 -9.54 1.76 -7.25
C ILE A 89 -9.47 2.65 -5.99
N ALA A 90 -10.52 2.60 -5.18
CA ALA A 90 -10.55 3.16 -3.83
C ALA A 90 -10.33 2.04 -2.81
N VAL A 91 -9.43 2.27 -1.86
CA VAL A 91 -8.94 1.26 -0.92
C VAL A 91 -9.01 1.79 0.50
N ARG A 92 -9.50 0.96 1.41
CA ARG A 92 -9.32 1.12 2.85
C ARG A 92 -8.13 0.29 3.29
N PHE A 93 -7.39 0.75 4.28
CA PHE A 93 -6.31 -0.03 4.84
C PHE A 93 -6.03 0.36 6.28
N ALA A 94 -5.37 -0.55 6.99
CA ALA A 94 -4.75 -0.24 8.26
C ALA A 94 -3.39 -0.93 8.36
N TYR A 95 -2.46 -0.30 9.07
CA TYR A 95 -1.16 -0.89 9.36
C TYR A 95 -0.75 -0.66 10.81
N GLU A 96 -0.10 -1.65 11.40
CA GLU A 96 0.47 -1.59 12.75
C GLU A 96 1.99 -1.48 12.65
N TRP A 97 2.56 -0.67 13.54
CA TRP A 97 3.99 -0.40 13.62
C TRP A 97 4.34 0.20 14.99
N HIS A 98 5.63 0.27 15.31
CA HIS A 98 6.11 1.04 16.45
C HIS A 98 7.28 1.95 16.06
N ASP A 99 7.48 3.03 16.82
CA ASP A 99 8.64 3.89 16.67
C ASP A 99 9.87 3.32 17.41
N ASP A 100 11.00 4.02 17.33
CA ASP A 100 12.26 3.67 18.01
C ASP A 100 12.19 3.78 19.54
N SER A 101 11.09 4.31 20.07
CA SER A 101 10.77 4.42 21.49
C SER A 101 9.76 3.35 21.94
N ASN A 102 9.44 2.38 21.08
CA ASN A 102 8.45 1.31 21.29
C ASN A 102 7.01 1.80 21.56
N ASN A 103 6.67 3.02 21.11
CA ASN A 103 5.26 3.42 21.08
C ASN A 103 4.59 2.74 19.89
N TRP A 104 3.55 1.95 20.15
CA TRP A 104 2.80 1.25 19.12
C TRP A 104 1.68 2.12 18.55
N PHE A 105 1.44 1.97 17.25
CA PHE A 105 0.39 2.68 16.54
C PHE A 105 -0.39 1.73 15.63
N ARG A 106 -1.69 1.99 15.50
CA ARG A 106 -2.48 1.54 14.36
C ARG A 106 -2.83 2.75 13.50
N SER A 107 -2.38 2.71 12.25
CA SER A 107 -2.62 3.76 11.28
C SER A 107 -3.76 3.36 10.38
N TYR A 108 -4.79 4.19 10.28
CA TYR A 108 -5.95 3.97 9.43
C TYR A 108 -5.84 4.87 8.20
N GLY A 109 -6.09 4.29 7.02
CA GLY A 109 -5.90 5.02 5.79
C GLY A 109 -6.96 4.75 4.73
N ASN A 110 -7.16 5.79 3.92
CA ASN A 110 -7.83 5.69 2.64
C ASN A 110 -6.84 6.08 1.55
N GLU A 111 -6.80 5.28 0.50
CA GLU A 111 -6.05 5.65 -0.70
C GLU A 111 -6.85 5.42 -1.97
N ASN A 112 -6.64 6.32 -2.93
CA ASN A 112 -7.25 6.29 -4.24
C ASN A 112 -6.15 6.17 -5.29
N TRP A 113 -6.31 5.18 -6.16
CA TRP A 113 -5.35 4.79 -7.18
C TRP A 113 -5.93 5.04 -8.56
N GLU A 114 -5.09 5.53 -9.47
CA GLU A 114 -5.36 5.60 -10.90
C GLU A 114 -4.24 4.89 -11.64
N PHE A 115 -4.60 3.97 -12.54
CA PHE A 115 -3.67 3.13 -13.29
C PHE A 115 -3.62 3.49 -14.77
N ASP A 116 -2.47 3.31 -15.39
CA ASP A 116 -2.31 3.34 -16.85
C ASP A 116 -2.75 2.01 -17.50
N GLU A 117 -2.71 1.94 -18.83
CA GLU A 117 -3.07 0.76 -19.61
C GLU A 117 -2.14 -0.44 -19.40
N HIS A 118 -0.94 -0.21 -18.86
CA HIS A 118 0.04 -1.25 -18.53
C HIS A 118 -0.11 -1.74 -17.08
N GLY A 119 -1.09 -1.21 -16.33
CA GLY A 119 -1.39 -1.60 -14.97
C GLY A 119 -0.43 -1.02 -13.93
N LEU A 120 0.36 -0.01 -14.30
CA LEU A 120 1.19 0.76 -13.38
C LEU A 120 0.39 1.93 -12.80
N MET A 121 0.60 2.22 -11.52
CA MET A 121 -0.16 3.29 -10.85
C MET A 121 0.43 4.66 -11.20
N ALA A 122 -0.31 5.44 -11.99
CA ALA A 122 0.07 6.79 -12.42
C ALA A 122 -0.21 7.85 -11.34
N ARG A 123 -1.27 7.66 -10.53
CA ARG A 123 -1.59 8.56 -9.42
C ARG A 123 -1.93 7.81 -8.14
N ARG A 124 -1.42 8.32 -7.02
CA ARG A 124 -1.74 7.81 -5.68
C ARG A 124 -2.07 8.95 -4.73
N HIS A 125 -3.30 8.96 -4.21
CA HIS A 125 -3.70 9.88 -3.15
C HIS A 125 -3.97 9.09 -1.88
N ALA A 126 -3.19 9.32 -0.82
CA ALA A 126 -3.34 8.62 0.45
C ALA A 126 -3.49 9.59 1.61
N SER A 127 -4.54 9.38 2.41
CA SER A 127 -4.80 10.07 3.67
C SER A 127 -4.72 9.05 4.80
N ILE A 128 -3.96 9.35 5.84
CA ILE A 128 -3.63 8.40 6.91
C ILE A 128 -3.66 9.13 8.24
N ASN A 129 -4.29 8.51 9.25
CA ASN A 129 -4.37 8.99 10.62
C ASN A 129 -3.82 7.92 11.57
N ASP A 130 -2.98 8.33 12.51
CA ASP A 130 -2.31 7.42 13.44
C ASP A 130 -3.03 7.44 14.79
N MET A 131 -3.34 6.26 15.31
CA MET A 131 -3.90 6.08 16.64
C MET A 131 -2.89 5.33 17.51
N PRO A 132 -2.41 5.93 18.62
CA PRO A 132 -1.61 5.19 19.59
C PRO A 132 -2.38 3.99 20.13
N ILE A 133 -1.70 2.85 20.29
CA ILE A 133 -2.23 1.63 20.87
C ILE A 133 -1.23 1.05 21.87
N ARG A 134 -1.68 0.19 22.79
CA ARG A 134 -0.75 -0.64 23.56
C ARG A 134 -0.30 -1.81 22.71
N GLU A 135 0.88 -2.36 22.97
CA GLU A 135 1.36 -3.57 22.29
C GLU A 135 0.35 -4.73 22.41
N ALA A 136 -0.28 -4.88 23.57
CA ALA A 136 -1.30 -5.91 23.80
C ALA A 136 -2.58 -5.74 22.97
N ASP A 137 -2.83 -4.54 22.42
CA ASP A 137 -4.00 -4.24 21.60
C ASP A 137 -3.73 -4.48 20.09
N ARG A 138 -2.54 -4.97 19.72
CA ARG A 138 -2.19 -5.34 18.35
C ARG A 138 -3.07 -6.47 17.84
N LEU A 139 -3.43 -6.40 16.56
CA LEU A 139 -4.22 -7.40 15.86
C LEU A 139 -3.40 -8.14 14.81
N TYR A 140 -2.26 -7.60 14.38
CA TYR A 140 -1.49 -8.14 13.26
C TYR A 140 -0.33 -8.99 13.75
N HIS A 141 -0.55 -10.31 13.75
CA HIS A 141 0.37 -11.31 14.29
C HIS A 141 0.74 -12.35 13.23
N TRP A 142 1.64 -11.96 12.32
CA TRP A 142 2.29 -12.90 11.39
C TRP A 142 3.78 -12.56 11.24
N PRO A 143 4.63 -13.49 10.75
CA PRO A 143 6.01 -13.19 10.42
C PRO A 143 6.12 -12.02 9.44
N LEU A 144 7.07 -11.11 9.63
CA LEU A 144 7.21 -9.92 8.80
C LEU A 144 7.32 -10.26 7.30
N GLY A 145 6.40 -9.73 6.50
CA GLY A 145 6.25 -10.07 5.08
C GLY A 145 4.79 -10.22 4.68
N ARG A 146 4.53 -10.93 3.57
CA ARG A 146 3.18 -11.17 3.04
C ARG A 146 2.25 -11.71 4.13
N ARG A 147 1.08 -11.08 4.28
CA ARG A 147 0.03 -11.56 5.19
C ARG A 147 -0.45 -12.95 4.74
N PRO A 148 -0.52 -13.95 5.64
CA PRO A 148 -1.06 -15.28 5.32
C PRO A 148 -2.45 -15.23 4.69
N ASP A 149 -2.79 -16.21 3.87
CA ASP A 149 -4.08 -16.23 3.15
C ASP A 149 -5.28 -16.51 4.07
N ASP A 150 -5.05 -17.16 5.19
CA ASP A 150 -6.02 -17.47 6.24
C ASP A 150 -6.10 -16.39 7.33
N HIS A 151 -5.23 -15.37 7.29
CA HIS A 151 -5.31 -14.27 8.25
C HIS A 151 -6.56 -13.42 7.99
N PRO A 152 -7.35 -13.05 9.03
CA PRO A 152 -8.53 -12.21 8.90
C PRO A 152 -8.30 -10.94 8.07
N SER A 153 -9.33 -10.54 7.31
CA SER A 153 -9.35 -9.28 6.54
C SER A 153 -9.55 -8.05 7.45
N LEU A 154 -9.57 -6.86 6.84
CA LEU A 154 -9.84 -5.63 7.60
C LEU A 154 -11.26 -5.66 8.19
N SER A 155 -12.24 -6.07 7.38
CA SER A 155 -13.63 -6.23 7.79
C SER A 155 -13.82 -7.33 8.85
N ASP A 156 -13.13 -8.46 8.75
CA ASP A 156 -13.25 -9.55 9.74
C ASP A 156 -12.72 -9.15 11.13
N LEU A 157 -11.80 -8.19 11.19
CA LEU A 157 -11.25 -7.63 12.42
C LEU A 157 -12.09 -6.48 12.99
N GLY A 158 -13.18 -6.08 12.32
CA GLY A 158 -14.03 -4.98 12.75
C GLY A 158 -13.36 -3.60 12.69
N LEU A 159 -12.40 -3.43 11.76
CA LEU A 159 -11.64 -2.19 11.55
C LEU A 159 -12.19 -1.37 10.36
#